data_AF-A0A6C8Y3Q5-F1
#
_entry.id   AF-A0A6C8Y3Q5-F1
#
_cell.length_a   1.000
_cell.length_b   1.000
_cell.length_c   1.000
_cell.angle_alpha   90.00
_cell.angle_beta   90.00
_cell.angle_gamma   90.00
#
_symmetry.space_group_name_H-M   'P 1'
#
loop_
_entity.id
_entity.type
_entity.pdbx_description
1 polymer ?
#
loop_
_entity_poly.entity_id
_entity_poly.type
_entity_poly.pdbx_seq_one_letter_code
_entity_poly.pdbx_strand_id
1 'polypeptide(L)' 'EANESILQDCLDAYGHNVSRDVVRGQIDWLAEQNLVTVENLSGFYVVTITGRGQDVAEGRAKVSGVKRPRAR' A
#
# COMPACT_ATOMS: atom_id res chain seq x y z
N GLU A 1 23.12 -1.80 16.76
CA GLU A 1 23.49 -0.96 15.60
C GLU A 1 23.64 -1.84 14.36
N ALA A 2 22.51 -2.19 13.73
CA ALA A 2 22.46 -2.96 12.48
C ALA A 2 21.22 -2.55 11.66
N ASN A 3 20.92 -1.24 11.64
CA ASN A 3 19.61 -0.79 11.15
C ASN A 3 19.61 -0.47 9.66
N GLU A 4 20.75 -0.17 9.04
CA GLU A 4 20.77 0.28 7.64
C GLU A 4 20.85 -0.89 6.64
N SER A 5 21.63 -1.93 6.91
CA SER A 5 21.75 -3.08 5.98
C SER A 5 20.47 -3.92 5.91
N ILE A 6 19.76 -4.08 7.03
CA ILE A 6 18.48 -4.83 7.08
C ILE A 6 17.38 -4.08 6.32
N LEU A 7 17.39 -2.75 6.36
CA LEU A 7 16.45 -1.92 5.59
C LEU A 7 16.72 -2.01 4.08
N GLN A 8 17.97 -2.16 3.68
CA GLN A 8 18.36 -2.35 2.27
C GLN A 8 17.96 -3.75 1.77
N ASP A 9 18.22 -4.79 2.56
CA ASP A 9 17.87 -6.18 2.22
C ASP A 9 16.35 -6.40 2.16
N CYS A 10 15.56 -5.73 3.02
CA CYS A 10 14.10 -5.76 2.94
C CYS A 10 13.56 -5.07 1.69
N LEU A 11 14.27 -4.07 1.13
CA LEU A 11 13.87 -3.38 -0.09
C LEU A 11 14.25 -4.20 -1.34
N ASP A 12 15.38 -4.90 -1.32
CA ASP A 12 15.81 -5.79 -2.40
C ASP A 12 14.99 -7.09 -2.46
N ALA A 13 14.52 -7.60 -1.30
CA ALA A 13 13.66 -8.78 -1.22
C ALA A 13 12.29 -8.61 -1.91
N TYR A 14 11.84 -7.37 -2.15
CA TYR A 14 10.58 -7.08 -2.86
C TYR A 14 10.74 -6.91 -4.38
N GLY A 15 11.95 -7.14 -4.93
CA GLY A 15 12.15 -7.76 -6.25
C GLY A 15 11.44 -7.15 -7.48
N HIS A 16 10.99 -5.89 -7.45
CA HIS A 16 10.32 -5.26 -8.59
C HIS A 16 10.77 -3.82 -8.80
N ASN A 17 11.13 -3.56 -10.06
CA ASN A 17 11.61 -2.34 -10.67
C ASN A 17 10.50 -1.27 -10.75
N VAL A 18 9.83 -0.99 -9.63
CA VAL A 18 8.80 0.05 -9.50
C VAL A 18 9.37 1.14 -8.59
N SER A 19 9.49 2.36 -9.11
CA SER A 19 10.00 3.49 -8.33
C SER A 19 9.16 3.66 -7.05
N ARG A 20 9.83 3.94 -5.92
CA ARG A 20 9.16 4.23 -4.64
C ARG A 20 8.11 5.33 -4.79
N ASP A 21 8.33 6.26 -5.71
CA ASP A 21 7.41 7.37 -5.99
C ASP A 21 6.09 6.90 -6.61
N VAL A 22 6.14 5.86 -7.45
CA VAL A 22 4.93 5.27 -8.05
C VAL A 22 4.09 4.58 -6.97
N VAL A 23 4.75 3.83 -6.07
CA VAL A 23 4.08 3.16 -4.95
C VAL A 23 3.47 4.19 -4.00
N ARG A 24 4.22 5.25 -3.65
CA ARG A 24 3.71 6.35 -2.83
C ARG A 24 2.51 7.03 -3.47
N GLY A 25 2.59 7.34 -4.77
CA GLY A 25 1.46 7.94 -5.49
C GLY A 25 0.21 7.03 -5.49
N GLN A 26 0.36 5.72 -5.59
CA GLN A 26 -0.76 4.79 -5.47
C GLN A 26 -1.32 4.73 -4.05
N ILE A 27 -0.45 4.74 -3.02
CA ILE A 27 -0.86 4.79 -1.62
C ILE A 27 -1.63 6.07 -1.30
N ASP A 28 -1.13 7.21 -1.76
CA ASP A 28 -1.77 8.51 -1.56
C ASP A 28 -3.15 8.54 -2.23
N TRP A 29 -3.28 8.03 -3.45
CA TRP A 29 -4.57 7.90 -4.12
C TRP A 29 -5.54 6.97 -3.35
N LEU A 30 -5.07 5.84 -2.83
CA LEU A 30 -5.89 4.96 -1.99
C LEU A 30 -6.34 5.64 -0.69
N ALA A 31 -5.50 6.50 -0.13
CA ALA A 31 -5.80 7.29 1.06
C ALA A 31 -6.83 8.40 0.77
N GLU A 32 -6.73 9.08 -0.38
CA GLU A 32 -7.74 10.04 -0.85
C GLU A 32 -9.11 9.40 -0.99
N GLN A 33 -9.15 8.14 -1.43
CA GLN A 33 -10.39 7.38 -1.50
C GLN A 33 -10.87 6.92 -0.11
N ASN A 34 -10.18 7.18 1.00
CA ASN A 34 -10.51 6.63 2.32
C ASN A 34 -10.59 5.09 2.29
N LEU A 35 -9.70 4.44 1.53
CA LEU A 35 -9.57 2.98 1.52
C LEU A 35 -8.48 2.53 2.48
N VAL A 36 -7.44 3.34 2.64
CA VAL A 36 -6.34 3.11 3.58
C VAL A 36 -6.07 4.38 4.38
N THR A 37 -5.51 4.23 5.58
CA THR A 37 -4.85 5.32 6.31
C THR A 37 -3.35 5.16 6.17
N VAL A 38 -2.64 6.29 6.14
CA VAL A 38 -1.21 6.33 5.88
C VAL A 38 -0.55 7.14 6.99
N GLU A 39 0.43 6.55 7.64
CA GLU A 39 1.28 7.22 8.61
C GLU A 39 2.70 7.32 8.03
N ASN A 40 3.22 8.53 7.91
CA ASN A 40 4.58 8.78 7.44
C ASN A 40 5.49 8.95 8.65
N LEU A 41 6.35 7.97 8.88
CA LEU A 41 7.36 7.96 9.94
C LEU A 41 8.74 8.12 9.30
N SER A 42 9.26 9.35 9.28
CA SER A 42 10.63 9.67 8.88
C SER A 42 11.10 8.98 7.59
N GLY A 43 10.23 8.92 6.58
CA GLY A 43 10.54 8.32 5.26
C GLY A 43 9.92 6.94 5.01
N PHE A 44 9.33 6.31 6.03
CA PHE A 44 8.58 5.06 5.93
C PHE A 44 7.09 5.33 5.93
N TYR A 45 6.36 4.68 5.02
CA TYR A 45 4.91 4.72 4.95
C TYR A 45 4.37 3.48 5.63
N VAL A 46 3.62 3.65 6.71
CA VAL A 46 2.82 2.60 7.33
C VAL A 46 1.41 2.75 6.79
N VAL A 47 0.94 1.74 6.05
CA VAL A 47 -0.37 1.75 5.40
C VAL A 47 -1.30 0.77 6.08
N THR A 48 -2.42 1.26 6.60
CA THR A 48 -3.43 0.45 7.28
C THR A 48 -4.71 0.47 6.49
N ILE A 49 -5.30 -0.71 6.23
CA ILE A 49 -6.57 -0.81 5.51
C ILE A 49 -7.73 -0.32 6.40
N THR A 50 -8.62 0.49 5.84
CA THR A 50 -9.86 0.90 6.53
C THR A 50 -10.95 -0.17 6.37
N GLY A 51 -12.01 -0.11 7.16
CA GLY A 51 -13.18 -0.99 6.96
C GLY A 51 -13.76 -0.90 5.54
N ARG A 52 -13.79 0.31 4.96
CA ARG A 52 -14.22 0.53 3.58
C ARG A 52 -13.26 -0.11 2.56
N GLY A 53 -11.97 -0.02 2.83
CA GLY A 53 -10.92 -0.70 2.05
C GLY A 53 -11.13 -2.22 2.05
N GLN A 54 -11.40 -2.78 3.23
CA GLN A 54 -11.67 -4.20 3.40
C GLN A 54 -12.92 -4.62 2.62
N ASP A 55 -14.00 -3.83 2.66
CA ASP A 55 -15.20 -4.10 1.87
C ASP A 55 -14.93 -4.11 0.36
N VAL A 56 -14.05 -3.22 -0.14
CA VAL A 56 -13.65 -3.23 -1.54
C VAL A 56 -12.78 -4.45 -1.87
N ALA A 57 -11.87 -4.81 -0.98
CA ALA A 57 -11.01 -5.99 -1.14
C ALA A 57 -11.80 -7.30 -1.17
N GLU A 58 -12.86 -7.39 -0.35
CA GLU A 58 -13.80 -8.52 -0.31
C GLU A 58 -14.88 -8.45 -1.41
N GLY A 59 -14.94 -7.34 -2.16
CA GLY A 59 -15.87 -7.17 -3.27
C GLY A 59 -17.29 -6.77 -2.84
N ARG A 60 -17.49 -6.44 -1.56
CA ARG A 60 -18.74 -5.86 -1.03
C ARG A 60 -18.97 -4.43 -1.53
N ALA A 61 -17.88 -3.69 -1.76
CA ALA A 61 -17.90 -2.34 -2.33
C ALA A 61 -17.08 -2.26 -3.63
N LYS A 62 -17.41 -1.31 -4.51
CA LYS A 62 -16.71 -1.10 -5.79
C LYS A 62 -16.09 0.28 -5.81
N VAL A 63 -14.80 0.36 -6.15
CA VAL A 63 -14.10 1.62 -6.38
C VAL A 63 -13.37 1.55 -7.71
N SER A 64 -13.54 2.58 -8.54
CA SER A 64 -12.84 2.69 -9.82
C SER A 64 -11.34 2.75 -9.59
N GLY A 65 -10.54 1.95 -10.29
CA GLY A 65 -9.09 1.86 -10.09
C GLY A 65 -8.62 0.75 -9.17
N VAL A 66 -9.50 0.15 -8.35
CA VAL A 66 -9.16 -1.02 -7.52
C VAL A 66 -9.51 -2.31 -8.25
N LYS A 67 -8.54 -3.24 -8.34
CA LYS A 67 -8.74 -4.56 -8.94
C LYS A 67 -9.86 -5.29 -8.21
N ARG A 68 -10.82 -5.81 -8.98
CA ARG A 68 -11.93 -6.59 -8.44
C ARG A 68 -11.45 -7.95 -7.95
N PRO A 69 -11.87 -8.42 -6.77
CA PRO A 69 -11.67 -9.80 -6.38
C PRO A 69 -12.36 -10.70 -7.40
N ARG A 70 -11.64 -11.72 -7.89
CA ARG A 70 -12.24 -12.74 -8.75
C ARG A 70 -13.07 -13.65 -7.84
N ALA A 71 -14.27 -14.03 -8.30
CA ALA A 71 -15.04 -15.08 -7.64
C ALA A 71 -14.17 -16.36 -7.60
N ARG A 72 -14.13 -17.01 -6.43
CA ARG A 72 -13.43 -18.27 -6.21
C ARG A 72 -14.22 -19.44 -6.82
#